data_AF-A0A183HTB4-F1
#
_entry.id   AF-A0A183HTB4-F1
#
_cell.length_a   1.000
_cell.length_b   1.000
_cell.length_c   1.000
_cell.angle_alpha   90.00
_cell.angle_beta   90.00
_cell.angle_gamma   90.00
#
_symmetry.space_group_name_H-M   'P 1'
#
loop_
_entity.id
_entity.type
_entity.pdbx_description
1 polymer ?
#
loop_
_entity_poly.entity_id
_entity_poly.type
_entity_poly.pdbx_seq_one_letter_code
_entity_poly.pdbx_strand_id
1 'polypeptide(L)'
;MQSTKTFEFHLALSILHTNIGTRRRTRTANVGDGRAKDRVGAGDKRQCSCGQVAKRLIVKKEGPNHGRAFWTCPKGRDNPEKCKYFEWEGSRNNDEPS
;
A
#
# COMPACT_ATOMS: atom_id res chain seq x y z
N MET A 1 -5.88 -6.85 -64.17
CA MET A 1 -5.99 -7.15 -62.73
C MET A 1 -4.70 -7.80 -62.27
N GLN A 2 -4.05 -7.21 -61.25
CA GLN A 2 -3.02 -7.77 -60.35
C GLN A 2 -1.66 -8.13 -61.00
N SER A 3 -0.48 -7.89 -60.42
CA SER A 3 -0.06 -7.22 -59.19
C SER A 3 1.46 -7.00 -59.31
N THR A 4 1.95 -5.87 -58.84
CA THR A 4 3.32 -5.35 -58.94
C THR A 4 4.33 -6.17 -58.12
N LYS A 5 5.48 -6.51 -58.71
CA LYS A 5 6.70 -6.87 -57.95
C LYS A 5 7.86 -6.02 -58.43
N THR A 6 8.05 -4.88 -57.78
CA THR A 6 9.27 -4.08 -57.91
C THR A 6 10.40 -4.78 -57.17
N PHE A 7 11.40 -5.18 -57.97
CA PHE A 7 12.77 -5.48 -57.59
C PHE A 7 13.39 -4.34 -56.76
N GLU A 8 14.28 -4.70 -55.83
CA GLU A 8 15.70 -4.27 -55.82
C GLU A 8 16.26 -4.41 -54.41
N PHE A 9 17.12 -5.41 -54.23
CA PHE A 9 17.92 -5.66 -53.04
C PHE A 9 19.15 -4.74 -53.09
N HIS A 10 19.09 -3.59 -52.41
CA HIS A 10 20.24 -2.71 -52.27
C HIS A 10 21.22 -3.18 -51.19
N LEU A 11 22.50 -3.12 -51.56
CA LEU A 11 23.72 -3.47 -50.86
C LEU A 11 23.94 -2.79 -49.49
N ALA A 12 24.49 -3.60 -48.58
CA ALA A 12 25.58 -3.39 -47.60
C ALA A 12 25.96 -2.00 -47.08
N LEU A 13 26.07 -1.89 -45.75
CA LEU A 13 27.04 -1.15 -44.89
C LEU A 13 26.43 -1.20 -43.46
N SER A 14 27.08 -1.48 -42.33
CA SER A 14 28.46 -1.31 -41.88
C SER A 14 28.68 -2.12 -40.58
N ILE A 15 29.92 -2.53 -40.35
CA ILE A 15 30.40 -3.25 -39.16
C ILE A 15 30.43 -2.31 -37.94
N LEU A 16 29.91 -2.73 -36.78
CA LEU A 16 30.49 -2.43 -35.46
C LEU A 16 30.25 -3.59 -34.50
N HIS A 17 31.33 -4.17 -33.98
CA HIS A 17 31.30 -5.03 -32.80
C HIS A 17 31.11 -4.16 -31.55
N THR A 18 30.19 -4.52 -30.65
CA THR A 18 30.29 -4.12 -29.24
C THR A 18 29.51 -5.09 -28.36
N ASN A 19 30.24 -5.76 -27.46
CA ASN A 19 29.67 -6.57 -26.38
C ASN A 19 28.95 -5.63 -25.41
N ILE A 20 27.62 -5.62 -25.41
CA ILE A 20 26.83 -5.00 -24.33
C ILE A 20 26.10 -6.13 -23.62
N GLY A 21 26.76 -6.64 -22.59
CA GLY A 21 26.18 -7.60 -21.66
C GLY A 21 24.93 -7.03 -21.01
N THR A 22 23.77 -7.59 -21.32
CA THR A 22 22.55 -7.38 -20.56
C THR A 22 22.19 -8.69 -19.86
N ARG A 23 22.87 -8.96 -18.73
CA ARG A 23 22.33 -9.92 -17.76
C ARG A 23 20.97 -9.41 -17.32
N ARG A 24 19.94 -10.22 -17.56
CA ARG A 24 18.56 -9.97 -17.15
C ARG A 24 18.48 -9.72 -15.64
N ARG A 25 17.73 -8.68 -15.30
CA ARG A 25 16.64 -8.61 -14.31
C ARG A 25 16.92 -9.28 -12.95
N THR A 26 16.92 -8.47 -11.90
CA THR A 26 15.78 -8.41 -10.97
C THR A 26 15.90 -7.16 -10.10
N ARG A 27 14.92 -6.25 -10.25
CA ARG A 27 14.53 -5.35 -9.17
C ARG A 27 14.04 -6.25 -8.04
N THR A 28 14.86 -6.48 -7.02
CA THR A 28 14.31 -6.84 -5.71
C THR A 28 13.71 -5.56 -5.16
N ALA A 29 12.44 -5.32 -5.50
CA ALA A 29 11.61 -4.49 -4.67
C ALA A 29 11.63 -5.15 -3.29
N ASN A 30 12.27 -4.50 -2.32
CA ASN A 30 12.03 -4.79 -0.91
C ASN A 30 10.59 -4.32 -0.61
N VAL A 31 9.60 -5.04 -1.15
CA VAL A 31 8.27 -5.08 -0.58
C VAL A 31 8.45 -5.94 0.65
N GLY A 32 8.79 -5.29 1.75
CA GLY A 32 8.64 -5.87 3.08
C GLY A 32 7.15 -6.11 3.32
N ASP A 33 6.59 -7.17 2.74
CA ASP A 33 5.35 -7.79 3.17
C ASP A 33 5.68 -8.55 4.46
N GLY A 34 6.04 -7.77 5.48
CA GLY A 34 6.11 -8.23 6.85
C GLY A 34 4.68 -8.43 7.31
N ARG A 35 4.08 -9.57 6.96
CA ARG A 35 2.97 -10.15 7.73
C ARG A 35 3.51 -10.51 9.11
N ALA A 36 3.74 -9.49 9.92
CA ALA A 36 3.78 -9.61 11.36
C ALA A 36 2.37 -10.03 11.79
N LYS A 37 2.13 -11.34 11.76
CA LYS A 37 1.07 -11.97 12.54
C LYS A 37 1.49 -11.90 14.01
N ASP A 38 1.66 -10.68 14.54
CA ASP A 38 1.72 -10.48 15.96
C ASP A 38 0.36 -10.86 16.50
N ARG A 39 0.35 -11.95 17.27
CA ARG A 39 -0.80 -12.44 18.03
C ARG A 39 -1.10 -11.44 19.15
N VAL A 40 -1.48 -10.22 18.79
CA VAL A 40 -2.14 -9.31 19.71
C VAL A 40 -3.50 -9.94 19.99
N GLY A 41 -3.71 -10.22 21.28
CA GLY A 41 -4.83 -10.95 21.84
C GLY A 41 -6.17 -10.54 21.24
N ALA A 42 -7.15 -11.41 21.39
CA ALA A 42 -8.51 -11.27 20.90
C ALA A 42 -9.31 -10.14 21.59
N GLY A 43 -8.70 -8.97 21.80
CA GLY A 43 -9.41 -7.73 22.05
C GLY A 43 -10.04 -7.25 20.75
N ASP A 44 -11.29 -6.81 20.85
CA ASP A 44 -12.11 -6.12 19.84
C ASP A 44 -11.29 -5.55 18.66
N LYS A 45 -11.14 -6.36 17.61
CA LYS A 45 -10.31 -6.00 16.46
C LYS A 45 -11.09 -5.05 15.57
N ARG A 46 -11.05 -3.76 15.90
CA ARG A 46 -11.65 -2.69 15.11
C ARG A 46 -10.97 -2.63 13.75
N GLN A 47 -11.73 -2.66 12.66
CA GLN A 47 -11.21 -2.61 11.29
C GLN A 47 -11.58 -1.28 10.64
N CYS A 48 -10.65 -0.71 9.88
CA CYS A 48 -10.92 0.46 9.05
C CYS A 48 -11.50 0.05 7.69
N SER A 49 -11.98 1.02 6.89
CA SER A 49 -12.52 0.75 5.55
C SER A 49 -11.52 0.16 4.54
N CYS A 50 -10.23 0.12 4.87
CA CYS A 50 -9.21 -0.58 4.06
C CYS A 50 -9.11 -2.08 4.39
N GLY A 51 -9.93 -2.59 5.32
CA GLY A 51 -9.84 -3.97 5.82
C GLY A 51 -8.66 -4.23 6.75
N GLN A 52 -7.96 -3.18 7.20
CA GLN A 52 -6.81 -3.29 8.10
C GLN A 52 -7.25 -3.07 9.55
N VAL A 53 -6.54 -3.69 10.49
CA VAL A 53 -6.76 -3.47 11.93
C VAL A 53 -6.45 -2.00 12.25
N ALA A 54 -7.42 -1.32 12.86
CA ALA A 54 -7.29 0.06 13.25
C ALA A 54 -6.26 0.22 14.38
N LYS A 55 -5.54 1.34 14.35
CA LYS A 55 -4.57 1.71 15.38
C LYS A 55 -5.27 2.50 16.47
N ARG A 56 -5.06 2.10 17.73
CA ARG A 56 -5.47 2.85 18.93
C ARG A 56 -4.50 4.00 19.20
N LEU A 57 -5.03 5.19 19.45
CA LEU A 57 -4.29 6.40 19.78
C LEU A 57 -4.97 7.11 20.96
N ILE A 58 -4.20 7.91 21.70
CA ILE A 58 -4.70 8.77 22.79
C ILE A 58 -4.58 10.23 22.37
N VAL A 59 -5.62 11.01 22.61
CA VAL A 59 -5.59 12.46 22.38
C VAL A 59 -4.61 13.09 23.37
N LYS A 60 -3.47 13.53 22.85
CA LYS A 60 -2.45 14.24 23.65
C LYS A 60 -2.68 15.74 23.73
N LYS A 61 -3.42 16.31 22.78
CA LYS A 61 -3.74 17.74 22.75
C LYS A 61 -4.61 18.09 23.97
N GLU A 62 -4.30 19.19 24.63
CA GLU A 62 -5.10 19.71 25.73
C GLU A 62 -6.51 20.13 25.25
N GLY A 63 -7.49 19.99 26.13
CA GLY A 63 -8.90 20.32 25.89
C GLY A 63 -9.86 19.22 26.36
N PRO A 64 -11.16 19.34 26.06
CA PRO A 64 -12.20 18.42 26.56
C PRO A 64 -12.02 16.94 26.21
N ASN A 65 -11.20 16.66 25.19
CA ASN A 65 -10.94 15.30 24.73
C ASN A 65 -9.58 14.75 25.17
N HIS A 66 -8.78 15.51 25.94
CA HIS A 66 -7.47 15.08 26.41
C HIS A 66 -7.56 13.73 27.16
N GLY A 67 -6.63 12.83 26.88
CA GLY A 67 -6.59 11.51 27.50
C GLY A 67 -7.58 10.48 26.95
N ARG A 68 -8.57 10.89 26.12
CA ARG A 68 -9.51 9.94 25.50
C ARG A 68 -8.82 9.13 24.38
N ALA A 69 -9.12 7.84 24.32
CA ALA A 69 -8.61 6.95 23.28
C ALA A 69 -9.55 6.87 22.07
N PHE A 70 -8.97 6.78 20.88
CA PHE A 70 -9.67 6.63 19.61
C PHE A 70 -8.95 5.65 18.69
N TRP A 71 -9.67 5.16 17.68
CA TRP A 71 -9.21 4.21 16.69
C TRP A 71 -9.21 4.86 15.31
N THR A 72 -8.14 4.66 14.54
CA THR A 72 -8.04 5.21 13.18
C THR A 72 -7.32 4.26 12.22
N CYS A 73 -7.39 4.54 10.92
CA CYS A 73 -6.67 3.81 9.89
C CYS A 73 -5.16 3.78 10.20
N PRO A 74 -4.48 2.61 10.14
CA PRO A 74 -3.06 2.50 10.47
C PRO A 74 -2.14 3.12 9.41
N LYS A 75 -2.64 3.42 8.19
CA LYS A 75 -1.85 4.10 7.15
C LYS A 75 -1.39 5.48 7.64
N GLY A 76 -0.17 5.86 7.26
CA GLY A 76 0.42 7.17 7.58
C GLY A 76 -0.41 8.34 7.06
N ARG A 77 -0.32 9.50 7.72
CA ARG A 77 -1.10 10.70 7.39
C ARG A 77 -0.89 11.15 5.94
N ASP A 78 0.32 11.01 5.42
CA ASP A 78 0.70 11.45 4.07
C ASP A 78 0.42 10.40 2.99
N ASN A 79 -0.15 9.25 3.36
CA ASN A 79 -0.54 8.22 2.39
C ASN A 79 -1.91 8.60 1.76
N PRO A 80 -1.99 8.82 0.44
CA PRO A 80 -3.23 9.21 -0.23
C PRO A 80 -4.33 8.15 -0.16
N GLU A 81 -3.98 6.89 0.08
CA GLU A 81 -4.91 5.78 0.24
C GLU A 81 -5.41 5.61 1.70
N LYS A 82 -5.04 6.52 2.62
CA LYS A 82 -5.51 6.49 4.00
C LYS A 82 -7.02 6.80 4.03
N CYS A 83 -7.82 5.83 4.46
CA CYS A 83 -9.24 6.09 4.69
C CYS A 83 -9.48 6.98 5.93
N LYS A 84 -10.68 7.55 5.99
CA LYS A 84 -11.11 8.49 7.05
C LYS A 84 -11.69 7.81 8.30
N TYR A 85 -11.46 6.51 8.48
CA TYR A 85 -11.97 5.77 9.64
C TYR A 85 -11.53 6.42 10.97
N PHE A 86 -12.51 6.64 11.84
CA PHE A 86 -12.38 7.23 13.17
C PHE A 86 -13.49 6.70 14.08
N GLU A 87 -13.13 6.27 15.29
CA GLU A 87 -14.09 5.78 16.28
C GLU A 87 -13.55 6.00 17.69
N TRP A 88 -14.38 6.45 18.64
CA TRP A 88 -13.97 6.57 20.03
C TRP A 88 -13.89 5.20 20.73
N GLU A 89 -12.93 5.02 21.63
CA GLU A 89 -12.94 3.87 22.55
C GLU A 89 -14.20 3.96 23.43
N GLY A 90 -14.92 2.85 23.62
CA GLY A 90 -16.24 2.81 24.28
C GLY A 90 -17.46 2.94 23.35
N SER A 91 -17.33 3.38 22.09
CA SER A 91 -18.49 3.46 21.19
C SER A 91 -19.09 2.12 20.74
N ARG A 92 -18.41 1.00 20.99
CA ARG A 92 -18.82 -0.33 20.49
C ARG A 92 -19.82 -1.05 21.37
N ASN A 93 -20.11 -0.58 22.59
CA ASN A 93 -20.98 -1.30 23.49
C ASN A 93 -22.07 -0.39 24.05
N ASN A 94 -23.31 -0.85 23.88
CA ASN A 94 -24.44 -0.60 24.78
C ASN A 94 -24.18 -1.23 26.16
N ASP A 95 -23.00 -1.02 26.76
CA ASP A 95 -22.75 -1.34 28.17
C ASP A 95 -23.24 -0.15 28.99
N GLU A 96 -24.56 0.01 29.00
CA GLU A 96 -25.27 0.77 30.02
C GLU A 96 -25.16 -0.02 31.33
N PRO A 97 -24.52 0.51 32.40
CA PRO A 97 -24.82 0.00 33.72
C PRO A 97 -26.22 0.53 34.08
N SER A 98 -27.18 -0.39 34.21
CA SER A 98 -28.43 -0.14 34.92
C SER A 98 -28.19 0.42 36.32
#